data_AF-K1T5D7-F1
#
_entry.id   AF-K1T5D7-F1
#
_cell.length_a   1.000
_cell.length_b   1.000
_cell.length_c   1.000
_cell.angle_alpha   90.00
_cell.angle_beta   90.00
_cell.angle_gamma   90.00
#
_symmetry.space_group_name_H-M   'P 1'
#
loop_
_entity.id
_entity.type
_entity.pdbx_description
1 polymer ?
#
loop_
_entity_poly.entity_id
_entity_poly.type
_entity_poly.pdbx_seq_one_letter_code
_entity_poly.pdbx_strand_id
1 'polypeptide(L)'
;MLWNSPSKKPLEDRAVFLEKLYYGGNGLITDNGRFSAWYGDDGIHIATGDTSRYLRSAQVIGWADAAERIEELLDGGAFATNLEVTEAPRYERLGIAVDVWNLYHDFSDEAKSLGYLSCLGNIHSTSFPEETERLTDDLLNPAFRERLLLEYKVFMDACREYRALLRFHFHRPQALLTRMEDLSLPRKEYHSDMAAVPK
;
A
#
# COMPACT_ATOMS: atom_id res chain seq x y z
N MET A 1 -2.15 -3.57 -6.07
CA MET A 1 -1.57 -2.39 -5.40
C MET A 1 -0.18 -2.25 -6.00
N LEU A 2 -0.01 -1.33 -6.95
CA LEU A 2 1.24 -1.18 -7.70
C LEU A 2 2.32 -0.59 -6.80
N TRP A 3 3.55 -1.01 -7.07
CA TRP A 3 4.76 -0.50 -6.45
C TRP A 3 4.86 1.02 -6.65
N ASN A 4 4.52 1.76 -5.61
CA ASN A 4 4.77 3.20 -5.51
C ASN A 4 5.70 3.41 -4.33
N SER A 5 6.91 2.84 -4.39
CA SER A 5 7.92 3.18 -3.40
C SER A 5 8.23 4.67 -3.56
N PRO A 6 8.17 5.46 -2.47
CA PRO A 6 8.83 6.75 -2.43
C PRO A 6 10.25 6.57 -2.97
N SER A 7 10.72 7.52 -3.78
CA SER A 7 11.92 7.39 -4.61
C SER A 7 13.24 7.16 -3.87
N LYS A 8 13.17 7.01 -2.54
CA LYS A 8 14.32 7.01 -1.63
C LYS A 8 14.25 5.96 -0.53
N LYS A 9 13.30 5.02 -0.55
CA LYS A 9 13.35 3.95 0.46
C LYS A 9 14.57 3.06 0.20
N PRO A 10 15.40 2.79 1.22
CA PRO A 10 16.52 1.86 1.12
C PRO A 10 16.09 0.50 0.57
N LEU A 11 17.03 -0.23 -0.05
CA LEU A 11 16.76 -1.58 -0.58
C LEU A 11 16.20 -2.53 0.49
N GLU A 12 16.63 -2.39 1.74
CA GLU A 12 16.12 -3.20 2.85
C GLU A 12 14.63 -2.94 3.11
N ASP A 13 14.21 -1.68 3.21
CA ASP A 13 12.79 -1.31 3.39
C ASP A 13 11.91 -1.84 2.25
N ARG A 14 12.47 -1.81 1.04
CA ARG A 14 11.86 -2.32 -0.19
C ARG A 14 11.70 -3.83 -0.16
N ALA A 15 12.72 -4.56 0.24
CA ALA A 15 12.69 -6.01 0.39
C ALA A 15 11.66 -6.43 1.46
N VAL A 16 11.67 -5.77 2.62
CA VAL A 16 10.69 -5.99 3.70
C VAL A 16 9.26 -5.69 3.25
N PHE A 17 9.07 -4.68 2.39
CA PHE A 17 7.76 -4.39 1.81
C PHE A 17 7.28 -5.55 0.92
N LEU A 18 8.13 -6.07 0.04
CA LEU A 18 7.77 -7.20 -0.84
C LEU A 18 7.45 -8.46 -0.05
N GLU A 19 8.25 -8.79 0.97
CA GLU A 19 8.01 -9.92 1.86
C GLU A 19 6.63 -9.83 2.53
N LYS A 20 6.23 -8.63 2.99
CA LYS A 20 4.91 -8.42 3.62
C LYS A 20 3.76 -8.42 2.61
N LEU A 21 4.03 -8.05 1.36
CA LEU A 21 3.03 -7.97 0.31
C LEU A 21 2.69 -9.34 -0.26
N TYR A 22 3.69 -10.18 -0.49
CA TYR A 22 3.55 -11.47 -1.15
C TYR A 22 3.60 -12.61 -0.12
N TYR A 23 2.48 -13.31 0.03
CA TYR A 23 2.36 -14.46 0.93
C TYR A 23 1.61 -15.61 0.25
N GLY A 24 1.89 -16.85 0.68
CA GLY A 24 1.27 -18.04 0.11
C GLY A 24 1.95 -18.51 -1.18
N GLY A 25 1.18 -18.94 -2.17
CA GLY A 25 1.73 -19.37 -3.46
C GLY A 25 0.78 -19.18 -4.63
N ASN A 26 1.37 -19.01 -5.81
CA ASN A 26 0.67 -18.75 -7.07
C ASN A 26 1.15 -19.73 -8.16
N GLY A 27 0.22 -20.19 -9.00
CA GLY A 27 0.54 -20.86 -10.26
C GLY A 27 0.64 -19.86 -11.40
N LEU A 28 1.62 -20.05 -12.28
CA LEU A 28 1.83 -19.25 -13.48
C LEU A 28 1.82 -20.18 -14.70
N ILE A 29 1.04 -19.84 -15.72
CA ILE A 29 1.08 -20.53 -17.01
C ILE A 29 1.76 -19.57 -17.98
N THR A 30 2.86 -20.02 -18.59
CA THR A 30 3.63 -19.25 -19.57
C THR A 30 3.80 -20.08 -20.84
N ASP A 31 4.31 -19.46 -21.90
CA ASP A 31 4.71 -20.18 -23.13
C ASP A 31 5.76 -21.27 -22.85
N ASN A 32 6.54 -21.12 -21.77
CA ASN A 32 7.55 -22.08 -21.33
C ASN A 32 6.99 -23.17 -20.40
N GLY A 33 5.66 -23.25 -20.23
CA GLY A 33 4.98 -24.23 -19.40
C GLY A 33 4.48 -23.67 -18.08
N ARG A 34 4.14 -24.59 -17.17
CA ARG A 34 3.60 -24.26 -15.84
C ARG A 34 4.73 -24.03 -14.85
N PHE A 35 4.58 -22.97 -14.08
CA PHE A 35 5.45 -22.63 -12.97
C PHE A 35 4.61 -22.44 -11.71
N SER A 36 5.24 -22.64 -10.56
CA SER A 36 4.68 -22.32 -9.26
C SER A 36 5.64 -21.43 -8.51
N ALA A 37 5.10 -20.40 -7.87
CA ALA A 37 5.79 -19.48 -6.99
C ALA A 37 5.28 -19.69 -5.57
N TRP A 38 6.19 -19.87 -4.61
CA TRP A 38 5.89 -19.85 -3.18
C TRP A 38 6.65 -18.71 -2.52
N TYR A 39 5.97 -17.88 -1.75
CA TYR A 39 6.56 -16.72 -1.08
C TYR A 39 6.86 -17.10 0.37
N GLY A 40 8.14 -17.27 0.67
CA GLY A 40 8.65 -17.63 1.99
C GLY A 40 9.46 -16.49 2.62
N ASP A 41 9.84 -16.69 3.88
CA ASP A 41 10.61 -15.70 4.65
C ASP A 41 11.98 -15.40 3.99
N ASP A 42 12.55 -16.35 3.26
CA ASP A 42 13.84 -16.24 2.57
C ASP A 42 13.74 -15.76 1.11
N GLY A 43 12.54 -15.62 0.56
CA GLY A 43 12.33 -15.12 -0.80
C GLY A 43 11.25 -15.84 -1.60
N ILE A 44 11.35 -15.72 -2.92
CA ILE A 44 10.43 -16.28 -3.89
C ILE A 44 10.99 -17.60 -4.41
N HIS A 45 10.31 -18.70 -4.08
CA HIS A 45 10.64 -20.06 -4.52
C HIS A 45 9.89 -20.36 -5.83
N ILE A 46 10.61 -20.47 -6.94
CA ILE A 46 10.06 -20.74 -8.27
C ILE A 46 10.44 -22.16 -8.70
N ALA A 47 9.44 -22.95 -9.08
CA ALA A 47 9.65 -24.30 -9.61
C ALA A 47 8.79 -24.55 -10.87
N THR A 48 9.23 -25.47 -11.71
CA THR A 48 8.43 -25.98 -12.82
C THR A 48 7.35 -26.96 -12.34
N GLY A 49 6.19 -26.94 -12.97
CA GLY A 49 5.04 -27.76 -12.60
C GLY A 49 4.18 -27.16 -11.48
N ASP A 50 3.33 -28.00 -10.90
CA ASP A 50 2.22 -27.57 -10.04
C ASP A 50 2.61 -27.42 -8.54
N THR A 51 3.88 -27.61 -8.16
CA THR A 51 4.35 -27.49 -6.77
C THR A 51 5.72 -26.80 -6.70
N SER A 52 5.89 -25.87 -5.76
CA SER A 52 7.17 -25.21 -5.47
C SER A 52 7.60 -25.33 -4.00
N ARG A 53 6.64 -25.48 -3.08
CA ARG A 53 6.89 -25.59 -1.64
C ARG A 53 7.64 -26.90 -1.33
N TYR A 54 8.82 -26.78 -0.73
CA TYR A 54 9.70 -27.90 -0.31
C TYR A 54 10.37 -28.71 -1.44
N LEU A 55 10.36 -28.21 -2.68
CA LEU A 55 11.16 -28.84 -3.75
C LEU A 55 12.62 -28.42 -3.66
N ARG A 56 13.52 -29.41 -3.59
CA ARG A 56 14.98 -29.17 -3.67
C ARG A 56 15.43 -28.50 -4.98
N SER A 57 14.60 -28.56 -6.03
CA SER A 57 14.89 -27.98 -7.34
C SER A 57 14.26 -26.60 -7.55
N ALA A 58 13.60 -26.02 -6.55
CA ALA A 58 13.11 -24.65 -6.66
C ALA A 58 14.29 -23.67 -6.71
N GLN A 59 14.25 -22.74 -7.65
CA GLN A 59 15.13 -21.57 -7.63
C GLN A 59 14.59 -20.59 -6.59
N VAL A 60 15.46 -20.08 -5.72
CA VAL A 60 15.10 -19.08 -4.72
C VAL A 60 15.63 -17.72 -5.15
N ILE A 61 14.75 -16.72 -5.24
CA ILE A 61 15.10 -15.32 -5.46
C ILE A 61 14.92 -14.61 -4.13
N GLY A 62 16.00 -14.08 -3.55
CA GLY A 62 15.92 -13.33 -2.30
C GLY A 62 15.09 -12.06 -2.44
N TRP A 63 14.51 -11.58 -1.34
CA TRP A 63 13.68 -10.36 -1.36
C TRP A 63 14.43 -9.11 -1.81
N ALA A 64 15.72 -9.00 -1.50
CA ALA A 64 16.58 -7.92 -1.99
C ALA A 64 16.76 -7.98 -3.51
N ASP A 65 17.12 -9.15 -4.05
CA ASP A 65 17.26 -9.36 -5.49
C ASP A 65 15.94 -9.10 -6.23
N ALA A 66 14.82 -9.53 -5.66
CA ALA A 66 13.48 -9.24 -6.20
C ALA A 66 13.19 -7.73 -6.22
N ALA A 67 13.55 -7.02 -5.15
CA ALA A 67 13.39 -5.56 -5.07
C ALA A 67 14.26 -4.82 -6.09
N GLU A 68 15.52 -5.22 -6.28
CA GLU A 68 16.39 -4.67 -7.33
C GLU A 68 15.82 -4.94 -8.71
N ARG A 69 15.41 -6.19 -8.98
CA ARG A 69 14.87 -6.56 -10.28
C ARG A 69 13.60 -5.81 -10.64
N ILE A 70 12.72 -5.56 -9.67
CA ILE A 70 11.53 -4.72 -9.87
C ILE A 70 11.93 -3.28 -10.19
N GLU A 71 12.96 -2.72 -9.55
CA GLU A 71 13.47 -1.38 -9.89
C GLU A 71 13.96 -1.32 -11.34
N GLU A 72 14.77 -2.28 -11.75
CA GLU A 72 15.31 -2.33 -13.11
C GLU A 72 14.20 -2.38 -14.15
N LEU A 73 13.15 -3.16 -13.89
CA LEU A 73 11.99 -3.26 -14.77
C LEU A 73 11.19 -1.96 -14.80
N LEU A 74 11.06 -1.25 -13.68
CA LEU A 74 10.39 0.04 -13.62
C LEU A 74 11.18 1.13 -14.35
N ASP A 75 12.50 1.15 -14.17
CA ASP A 75 13.41 2.09 -14.82
C ASP A 75 13.50 1.87 -16.32
N GLY A 76 13.40 0.61 -16.75
CA GLY A 76 13.34 0.22 -18.15
C GLY A 76 11.93 0.25 -18.75
N GLY A 77 10.91 0.74 -18.03
CA GLY A 77 9.54 0.84 -18.56
C GLY A 77 8.85 -0.49 -18.87
N ALA A 78 9.34 -1.61 -18.32
CA ALA A 78 8.92 -2.98 -18.63
C ALA A 78 8.19 -3.69 -17.47
N PHE A 79 7.81 -2.95 -16.42
CA PHE A 79 7.16 -3.51 -15.23
C PHE A 79 5.63 -3.44 -15.25
N ALA A 80 5.09 -2.27 -15.60
CA ALA A 80 3.65 -1.99 -15.54
C ALA A 80 3.25 -1.14 -16.75
N THR A 81 1.97 -1.16 -17.11
CA THR A 81 1.43 -0.37 -18.24
C THR A 81 1.43 1.13 -17.93
N ASN A 82 1.33 1.95 -18.99
CA ASN A 82 1.27 3.41 -18.82
C ASN A 82 0.09 3.87 -17.95
N LEU A 83 -1.07 3.20 -18.06
CA LEU A 83 -2.22 3.47 -17.21
C LEU A 83 -1.91 3.19 -15.73
N GLU A 84 -1.33 2.03 -15.45
CA GLU A 84 -0.96 1.61 -14.10
C GLU A 84 0.03 2.58 -13.46
N VAL A 85 1.08 2.98 -14.18
CA VAL A 85 2.07 3.94 -13.70
C VAL A 85 1.44 5.32 -13.42
N THR A 86 0.58 5.79 -14.33
CA THR A 86 -0.07 7.11 -14.20
C THR A 86 -1.07 7.14 -13.03
N GLU A 87 -1.84 6.08 -12.83
CA GLU A 87 -2.87 6.02 -11.80
C GLU A 87 -2.35 5.63 -10.42
N ALA A 88 -1.15 5.05 -10.32
CA ALA A 88 -0.60 4.57 -9.06
C ALA A 88 -0.64 5.61 -7.92
N PRO A 89 -0.24 6.89 -8.13
CA PRO A 89 -0.30 7.91 -7.07
C PRO A 89 -1.72 8.15 -6.57
N ARG A 90 -2.72 8.10 -7.47
CA ARG A 90 -4.13 8.23 -7.11
C ARG A 90 -4.60 7.02 -6.32
N TYR A 91 -4.26 5.81 -6.75
CA TYR A 91 -4.63 4.57 -6.03
C TYR A 91 -4.05 4.50 -4.62
N GLU A 92 -2.85 5.04 -4.40
CA GLU A 92 -2.25 5.12 -3.07
C GLU A 92 -3.05 6.04 -2.14
N ARG A 93 -3.40 7.24 -2.61
CA ARG A 93 -4.26 8.19 -1.87
C ARG A 93 -5.65 7.60 -1.63
N LEU A 94 -6.22 6.92 -2.62
CA LEU A 94 -7.51 6.26 -2.50
C LEU A 94 -7.49 5.19 -1.40
N GLY A 95 -6.45 4.35 -1.37
CA GLY A 95 -6.31 3.35 -0.32
C GLY A 95 -6.16 3.98 1.08
N ILE A 96 -5.46 5.11 1.20
CA ILE A 96 -5.35 5.85 2.47
C ILE A 96 -6.71 6.44 2.85
N ALA A 97 -7.43 7.05 1.91
CA ALA A 97 -8.76 7.62 2.15
C ALA A 97 -9.75 6.56 2.67
N VAL A 98 -9.78 5.37 2.05
CA VAL A 98 -10.60 4.25 2.51
C VAL A 98 -10.26 3.85 3.95
N ASP A 99 -8.98 3.69 4.26
CA ASP A 99 -8.54 3.28 5.60
C ASP A 99 -8.83 4.36 6.66
N VAL A 100 -8.67 5.65 6.31
CA VAL A 100 -9.04 6.79 7.17
C VAL A 100 -10.54 6.80 7.44
N TRP A 101 -11.39 6.65 6.41
CA TRP A 101 -12.83 6.65 6.60
C TRP A 101 -13.33 5.45 7.39
N ASN A 102 -12.78 4.27 7.14
CA ASN A 102 -13.10 3.08 7.93
C ASN A 102 -12.79 3.31 9.42
N LEU A 103 -11.63 3.91 9.74
CA LEU A 103 -11.26 4.24 11.11
C LEU A 103 -12.16 5.34 11.71
N TYR A 104 -12.44 6.41 10.96
CA TYR A 104 -13.24 7.53 11.41
C TYR A 104 -14.70 7.14 11.67
N HIS A 105 -15.28 6.29 10.82
CA HIS A 105 -16.64 5.79 11.02
C HIS A 105 -16.79 4.86 12.23
N ASP A 106 -15.70 4.24 12.67
CA ASP A 106 -15.65 3.42 13.87
C ASP A 106 -15.38 4.23 15.16
N PHE A 107 -15.36 5.57 15.08
CA PHE A 107 -15.29 6.42 16.28
C PHE A 107 -16.48 6.20 17.20
N SER A 108 -16.18 6.09 18.50
CA SER A 108 -17.17 6.22 19.56
C SER A 108 -17.83 7.60 19.58
N ASP A 109 -18.98 7.71 20.23
CA ASP A 109 -19.66 9.01 20.36
C ASP A 109 -18.81 10.01 21.17
N GLU A 110 -18.02 9.50 22.12
CA GLU A 110 -17.04 10.28 22.89
C GLU A 110 -15.90 10.79 22.00
N ALA A 111 -15.36 9.96 21.11
CA ALA A 111 -14.32 10.41 20.18
C ALA A 111 -14.82 11.52 19.24
N LYS A 112 -16.10 11.42 18.81
CA LYS A 112 -16.75 12.47 18.00
C LYS A 112 -16.99 13.75 18.81
N SER A 113 -17.43 13.65 20.07
CA SER A 113 -17.68 14.82 20.92
C SER A 113 -16.40 15.59 21.27
N LEU A 114 -15.28 14.87 21.41
CA LEU A 114 -13.94 15.44 21.64
C LEU A 114 -13.31 16.04 20.37
N GLY A 115 -13.92 15.85 19.20
CA GLY A 115 -13.49 16.49 17.95
C GLY A 115 -12.22 15.91 17.34
N TYR A 116 -11.90 14.63 17.59
CA TYR A 116 -10.76 13.98 16.93
C TYR A 116 -10.97 13.94 15.40
N LEU A 117 -9.88 14.15 14.65
CA LEU A 117 -9.89 14.23 13.19
C LEU A 117 -10.88 15.28 12.63
N SER A 118 -11.01 16.42 13.33
CA SER A 118 -11.83 17.58 12.92
C SER A 118 -11.62 18.04 11.47
N CYS A 119 -10.43 17.85 10.89
CA CYS A 119 -10.14 18.18 9.49
C CYS A 119 -11.02 17.40 8.50
N LEU A 120 -11.52 16.22 8.88
CA LEU A 120 -12.47 15.42 8.09
C LEU A 120 -13.90 15.95 8.21
N GLY A 121 -14.21 16.70 9.27
CA GLY A 121 -15.54 17.20 9.56
C GLY A 121 -16.09 18.21 8.55
N ASN A 122 -15.32 18.63 7.54
CA ASN A 122 -15.84 19.44 6.42
C ASN A 122 -16.18 18.60 5.18
N ILE A 123 -15.79 17.32 5.17
CA ILE A 123 -16.07 16.39 4.08
C ILE A 123 -17.40 15.72 4.40
N HIS A 124 -18.48 16.28 3.84
CA HIS A 124 -19.81 15.70 3.92
C HIS A 124 -20.30 15.37 2.52
N SER A 125 -20.85 14.19 2.35
CA SER A 125 -21.51 13.81 1.11
C SER A 125 -22.73 12.91 1.38
N THR A 126 -23.39 12.48 0.31
CA THR A 126 -24.54 11.57 0.43
C THR A 126 -24.13 10.10 0.49
N SER A 127 -22.86 9.77 0.23
CA SER A 127 -22.40 8.38 0.19
C SER A 127 -20.92 8.20 0.53
N PHE A 128 -20.59 7.03 1.08
CA PHE A 128 -19.20 6.65 1.38
C PHE A 128 -18.25 6.74 0.17
N PRO A 129 -18.64 6.33 -1.06
CA PRO A 129 -17.79 6.54 -2.23
C PRO A 129 -17.47 8.00 -2.51
N GLU A 130 -18.45 8.91 -2.40
CA GLU A 130 -18.24 10.34 -2.61
C GLU A 130 -17.32 10.96 -1.56
N GLU A 131 -17.44 10.57 -0.28
CA GLU A 131 -16.52 11.01 0.79
C GLU A 131 -15.10 10.50 0.55
N THR A 132 -14.99 9.25 0.07
CA THR A 132 -13.71 8.62 -0.24
C THR A 132 -13.01 9.32 -1.40
N GLU A 133 -13.73 9.65 -2.48
CA GLU A 133 -13.19 10.39 -3.61
C GLU A 133 -12.77 11.81 -3.21
N ARG A 134 -13.61 12.53 -2.43
CA ARG A 134 -13.25 13.87 -1.91
C ARG A 134 -11.98 13.84 -1.08
N LEU A 135 -11.86 12.88 -0.15
CA LEU A 135 -10.65 12.74 0.66
C LEU A 135 -9.44 12.35 -0.20
N THR A 136 -9.63 11.54 -1.24
CA THR A 136 -8.56 11.18 -2.20
C THR A 136 -7.99 12.41 -2.90
N ASP A 137 -8.86 13.36 -3.26
CA ASP A 137 -8.49 14.64 -3.88
C ASP A 137 -7.88 15.61 -2.87
N ASP A 138 -8.45 15.73 -1.66
CA ASP A 138 -7.91 16.59 -0.60
C ASP A 138 -6.48 16.19 -0.20
N LEU A 139 -6.16 14.89 -0.28
CA LEU A 139 -4.80 14.37 -0.07
C LEU A 139 -3.77 14.82 -1.12
N LEU A 140 -4.17 15.51 -2.19
CA LEU A 140 -3.23 16.23 -3.07
C LEU A 140 -2.63 17.47 -2.39
N ASN A 141 -3.35 18.07 -1.44
CA ASN A 141 -2.94 19.32 -0.79
C ASN A 141 -1.96 19.03 0.37
N PRO A 142 -0.69 19.49 0.29
CA PRO A 142 0.29 19.25 1.35
C PRO A 142 -0.12 19.78 2.72
N ALA A 143 -0.79 20.94 2.79
CA ALA A 143 -1.25 21.52 4.05
C ALA A 143 -2.36 20.68 4.69
N PHE A 144 -3.26 20.11 3.88
CA PHE A 144 -4.27 19.19 4.37
C PHE A 144 -3.63 17.90 4.90
N ARG A 145 -2.67 17.32 4.18
CA ARG A 145 -1.93 16.13 4.64
C ARG A 145 -1.23 16.35 5.96
N GLU A 146 -0.56 17.49 6.13
CA GLU A 146 0.13 17.83 7.38
C GLU A 146 -0.86 17.94 8.54
N ARG A 147 -1.99 18.63 8.33
CA ARG A 147 -3.05 18.75 9.34
C ARG A 147 -3.64 17.39 9.70
N LEU A 148 -4.01 16.58 8.71
CA LEU A 148 -4.56 15.24 8.93
C LEU A 148 -3.57 14.37 9.71
N LEU A 149 -2.28 14.41 9.35
CA LEU A 149 -1.23 13.66 10.02
C LEU A 149 -1.07 14.07 11.48
N LEU A 150 -1.10 15.38 11.78
CA LEU A 150 -1.02 15.90 13.14
C LEU A 150 -2.22 15.42 13.99
N GLU A 151 -3.44 15.62 13.48
CA GLU A 151 -4.66 15.22 14.18
C GLU A 151 -4.71 13.69 14.38
N TYR A 152 -4.22 12.92 13.41
CA TYR A 152 -4.13 11.46 13.51
C TYR A 152 -3.15 11.00 14.59
N LYS A 153 -1.97 11.62 14.71
CA LYS A 153 -1.00 11.30 15.77
C LYS A 153 -1.58 11.54 17.16
N VAL A 154 -2.25 12.69 17.34
CA VAL A 154 -2.96 13.02 18.59
C VAL A 154 -4.03 11.97 18.92
N PHE A 155 -4.83 11.56 17.93
CA PHE A 155 -5.81 10.51 18.12
C PHE A 155 -5.19 9.17 18.49
N MET A 156 -4.09 8.76 17.85
CA MET A 156 -3.42 7.51 18.18
C MET A 156 -2.91 7.48 19.62
N ASP A 157 -2.33 8.58 20.10
CA ASP A 157 -1.85 8.68 21.48
C ASP A 157 -3.01 8.57 22.47
N ALA A 158 -4.12 9.25 22.20
CA ALA A 158 -5.33 9.11 23.00
C ALA A 158 -5.90 7.69 22.99
N CYS A 159 -5.89 6.99 21.84
CA CYS A 159 -6.34 5.60 21.73
C CYS A 159 -5.47 4.60 22.49
N ARG A 160 -4.19 4.92 22.74
CA ARG A 160 -3.31 4.08 23.58
C ARG A 160 -3.70 4.18 25.06
N GLU A 161 -4.13 5.35 25.50
CA GLU A 161 -4.59 5.60 26.87
C GLU A 161 -6.02 5.13 27.09
N TYR A 162 -6.90 5.37 26.12
CA TYR A 162 -8.32 5.04 26.19
C TYR A 162 -8.80 4.32 24.93
N ARG A 163 -8.79 2.99 25.01
CA ARG A 163 -9.11 2.13 23.86
C ARG A 163 -10.55 2.29 23.37
N ALA A 164 -11.48 2.64 24.26
CA ALA A 164 -12.91 2.79 23.94
C ALA A 164 -13.25 4.00 23.04
N LEU A 165 -12.25 4.80 22.64
CA LEU A 165 -12.42 5.81 21.59
C LEU A 165 -12.81 5.20 20.25
N LEU A 166 -12.47 3.92 20.00
CA LEU A 166 -12.90 3.14 18.84
C LEU A 166 -13.92 2.07 19.23
N ARG A 167 -14.94 1.89 18.41
CA ARG A 167 -15.95 0.81 18.55
C ARG A 167 -15.35 -0.54 18.16
N PHE A 168 -14.49 -0.56 17.15
CA PHE A 168 -13.80 -1.76 16.68
C PHE A 168 -12.28 -1.57 16.60
N HIS A 169 -11.51 -2.66 16.76
CA HIS A 169 -10.05 -2.60 16.90
C HIS A 169 -9.30 -3.46 15.87
N PHE A 170 -9.88 -3.66 14.68
CA PHE A 170 -9.25 -4.43 13.60
C PHE A 170 -8.40 -3.57 12.66
N HIS A 171 -8.39 -2.25 12.82
CA HIS A 171 -7.57 -1.35 12.02
C HIS A 171 -6.07 -1.58 12.27
N ARG A 172 -5.25 -1.15 11.31
CA ARG A 172 -3.78 -1.16 11.40
C ARG A 172 -3.25 0.27 11.54
N PRO A 173 -3.43 0.93 12.70
CA PRO A 173 -3.22 2.38 12.82
C PRO A 173 -1.77 2.80 12.55
N GLN A 174 -0.79 2.00 12.98
CA GLN A 174 0.62 2.28 12.68
C GLN A 174 0.96 2.15 11.19
N ALA A 175 0.32 1.21 10.48
CA ALA A 175 0.52 1.06 9.04
C ALA A 175 -0.13 2.22 8.28
N LEU A 176 -1.32 2.68 8.71
CA LEU A 176 -1.96 3.86 8.15
C LEU A 176 -1.13 5.13 8.39
N LEU A 177 -0.58 5.31 9.60
CA LEU A 177 0.34 6.39 9.92
C LEU A 177 1.53 6.43 8.95
N THR A 178 2.21 5.30 8.81
CA THR A 178 3.39 5.18 7.92
C THR A 178 3.03 5.57 6.48
N ARG A 179 1.88 5.11 5.98
CA ARG A 179 1.40 5.45 4.63
C ARG A 179 1.07 6.93 4.47
N MET A 180 0.49 7.58 5.49
CA MET A 180 0.24 9.02 5.46
C MET A 180 1.54 9.83 5.51
N GLU A 181 2.55 9.37 6.23
CA GLU A 181 3.89 9.97 6.25
C GLU A 181 4.58 9.83 4.88
N ASP A 182 4.48 8.64 4.28
CA ASP A 182 5.06 8.32 2.97
C ASP A 182 4.51 9.21 1.84
N LEU A 183 3.25 9.68 1.93
CA LEU A 183 2.66 10.57 0.92
C LEU A 183 3.47 11.86 0.71
N SER A 184 4.19 12.32 1.72
CA SER A 184 4.99 13.55 1.70
C SER A 184 6.42 13.34 1.17
N LEU A 185 6.83 12.10 0.96
CA LEU A 185 8.14 11.80 0.42
C LEU A 185 8.23 12.14 -1.08
N PRO A 186 9.41 12.55 -1.58
CA PRO A 186 9.63 12.72 -3.01
C PRO A 186 9.28 11.45 -3.79
N ARG A 187 8.66 11.64 -4.96
CA ARG A 187 8.28 10.54 -5.87
C ARG A 187 9.25 10.46 -7.04
N LYS A 188 9.45 9.24 -7.52
CA LYS A 188 10.18 8.97 -8.76
C LYS A 188 9.10 8.83 -9.80
N GLU A 189 9.24 9.59 -10.88
CA GLU A 189 8.38 9.39 -12.03
C GLU A 189 8.93 8.21 -12.82
N TYR A 190 8.09 7.21 -13.02
CA TYR A 190 8.38 6.10 -13.93
C TYR A 190 7.66 6.35 -15.25
N HIS A 191 8.14 5.72 -16.30
CA HIS A 191 7.47 5.65 -17.59
C HIS A 191 7.16 4.20 -17.91
N SER A 192 6.41 3.96 -18.97
CA SER A 192 6.08 2.62 -19.43
C SER A 192 6.18 2.54 -20.94
N ASP A 193 6.90 1.53 -21.41
CA ASP A 193 6.95 1.12 -22.81
C ASP A 193 5.93 0.01 -23.10
N MET A 194 5.17 -0.42 -22.08
CA MET A 194 4.19 -1.49 -22.19
C MET A 194 2.82 -0.97 -22.63
N ALA A 195 2.38 -1.40 -23.81
CA ALA A 195 1.03 -1.13 -24.31
C ALA A 195 -0.06 -1.94 -23.56
N ALA A 196 0.28 -3.15 -23.09
CA ALA A 196 -0.60 -4.03 -22.32
C ALA A 196 0.23 -5.00 -21.47
N VAL A 197 -0.39 -5.59 -20.44
CA VAL A 197 0.23 -6.66 -19.65
C VAL A 197 0.41 -7.90 -20.55
N PRO A 198 1.56 -8.60 -20.52
CA PRO A 198 1.77 -9.85 -21.23
C PRO A 198 0.71 -10.88 -20.85
N LYS A 199 0.24 -11.65 -21.83
CA LYS A 199 -0.76 -12.70 -21.63
C LYS A 199 -0.12 -14.00 -21.14
#